data_AF-A0A2D9GAD4-F1
#
_entry.id   AF-A0A2D9GAD4-F1
#
_cell.length_a   1.000
_cell.length_b   1.000
_cell.length_c   1.000
_cell.angle_alpha   90.00
_cell.angle_beta   90.00
_cell.angle_gamma   90.00
#
_symmetry.space_group_name_H-M   'P 1'
#
loop_
_entity.id
_entity.type
_entity.pdbx_description
1 polymer ?
#
loop_
_entity_poly.entity_id
_entity_poly.type
_entity_poly.pdbx_seq_one_letter_code
_entity_poly.pdbx_strand_id
1 'polypeptide(L)'
;MGLKNNERNKGMDPLAHYRKLAEENPVYIQGLNQLEKTIKEPSLDEVLKKWLERTPIQGSFIDDENDGELVEDFIEKYLEAMENLNQKMLEKMVEHSSVDKKTLEERFDANIKSAEDYLRPEGKISRSRAGLLFIEAYRELPLLAWPRKLIDSFVELEESMVLFRTHHARMVERIIGRRVGTGGSSGVDYLDATTKYRIFKDLWGVRTILIKNSSLPQIKNSEIYGFSNMK
;
A
#
# COMPACT_ATOMS: atom_id res chain seq x y z
N MET A 1 -13.26 -0.51 3.95
CA MET A 1 -11.78 -0.51 3.83
C MET A 1 -11.32 -0.80 2.40
N GLY A 2 -11.69 -1.93 1.80
CA GLY A 2 -11.30 -2.21 0.40
C GLY A 2 -10.98 -3.69 0.09
N LEU A 3 -11.10 -4.59 1.06
CA LEU A 3 -10.85 -6.02 0.86
C LEU A 3 -11.87 -6.63 -0.12
N LYS A 4 -11.40 -7.05 -1.30
CA LYS A 4 -12.23 -7.65 -2.35
C LYS A 4 -12.57 -9.11 -2.04
N ASN A 5 -13.67 -9.61 -2.59
CA ASN A 5 -14.12 -10.99 -2.33
C ASN A 5 -13.15 -12.05 -2.85
N ASN A 6 -12.48 -11.81 -3.97
CA ASN A 6 -11.45 -12.71 -4.52
C ASN A 6 -10.17 -12.76 -3.67
N GLU A 7 -9.98 -11.80 -2.76
CA GLU A 7 -8.85 -11.77 -1.82
C GLU A 7 -9.18 -12.48 -0.49
N ARG A 8 -10.44 -12.88 -0.30
CA ARG A 8 -10.87 -13.62 0.89
C ARG A 8 -10.57 -15.10 0.74
N ASN A 9 -10.12 -15.71 1.82
CA ASN A 9 -9.80 -17.13 1.84
C ASN A 9 -11.01 -17.99 1.44
N LYS A 10 -10.78 -19.00 0.59
CA LYS A 10 -11.79 -19.93 0.05
C LYS A 10 -12.98 -19.26 -0.65
N GLY A 11 -12.81 -18.06 -1.21
CA GLY A 11 -13.87 -17.37 -1.96
C GLY A 11 -15.09 -17.03 -1.10
N MET A 12 -14.90 -16.89 0.22
CA MET A 12 -15.99 -16.52 1.12
C MET A 12 -16.64 -15.23 0.66
N ASP A 13 -17.95 -15.28 0.39
CA ASP A 13 -18.79 -14.12 0.13
C ASP A 13 -19.66 -13.82 1.36
N PRO A 14 -19.28 -12.84 2.19
CA PRO A 14 -20.08 -12.46 3.35
C PRO A 14 -21.50 -12.03 2.95
N LEU A 15 -21.67 -11.40 1.78
CA LEU A 15 -22.94 -10.84 1.38
C LEU A 15 -23.93 -11.95 1.01
N ALA A 16 -23.47 -12.98 0.30
CA ALA A 16 -24.28 -14.18 0.02
C ALA A 16 -24.75 -14.86 1.32
N HIS A 17 -23.88 -14.96 2.32
CA HIS A 17 -24.25 -15.51 3.62
C HIS A 17 -25.31 -14.66 4.34
N TYR A 18 -25.15 -13.33 4.36
CA TYR A 18 -26.13 -12.42 4.97
C TYR A 18 -27.48 -12.42 4.25
N ARG A 19 -27.50 -12.58 2.92
CA ARG A 19 -28.76 -12.74 2.16
C ARG A 19 -29.53 -13.97 2.62
N LYS A 20 -28.84 -15.11 2.75
CA LYS A 20 -29.45 -16.34 3.27
C LYS A 20 -30.01 -16.16 4.69
N LEU A 21 -29.27 -15.50 5.58
CA LEU A 21 -29.76 -15.20 6.93
C LEU A 21 -31.02 -14.32 6.92
N ALA A 22 -31.08 -13.34 6.03
CA ALA A 22 -32.24 -12.45 5.89
C ALA A 22 -33.48 -13.14 5.29
N GLU A 23 -33.29 -14.15 4.42
CA GLU A 23 -34.37 -15.02 3.94
C GLU A 23 -34.96 -15.87 5.08
N GLU A 24 -34.11 -16.39 5.97
CA GLU A 24 -34.52 -17.23 7.09
C GLU A 24 -35.10 -16.43 8.26
N ASN A 25 -34.63 -15.20 8.49
CA ASN A 25 -35.08 -14.35 9.59
C ASN A 25 -35.08 -12.85 9.22
N PRO A 26 -36.26 -12.18 9.23
CA PRO A 26 -36.39 -10.77 8.89
C PRO A 26 -35.54 -9.79 9.72
N VAL A 27 -35.09 -10.19 10.92
CA VAL A 27 -34.22 -9.36 11.78
C VAL A 27 -32.92 -8.95 11.05
N TYR A 28 -32.42 -9.75 10.11
CA TYR A 28 -31.19 -9.44 9.38
C TYR A 28 -31.39 -8.49 8.18
N ILE A 29 -32.63 -8.18 7.78
CA ILE A 29 -32.92 -7.35 6.59
C ILE A 29 -32.29 -5.95 6.71
N GLN A 30 -32.41 -5.32 7.88
CA GLN A 30 -31.84 -3.99 8.10
C GLN A 30 -30.31 -4.00 7.94
N GLY A 31 -29.64 -4.99 8.52
CA GLY A 31 -28.18 -5.16 8.40
C GLY A 31 -27.75 -5.45 6.97
N LEU A 32 -28.50 -6.30 6.26
CA LEU A 32 -28.27 -6.60 4.85
C LEU A 32 -28.37 -5.34 3.98
N ASN A 33 -29.43 -4.54 4.13
CA ASN A 33 -29.61 -3.30 3.38
C ASN A 33 -28.45 -2.32 3.61
N GLN A 34 -27.98 -2.21 4.85
CA GLN A 34 -26.82 -1.37 5.17
C GLN A 34 -25.53 -1.89 4.52
N LEU A 35 -25.30 -3.20 4.53
CA LEU A 35 -24.14 -3.81 3.87
C LEU A 35 -24.18 -3.64 2.35
N GLU A 36 -25.34 -3.84 1.72
CA GLU A 36 -25.54 -3.65 0.27
C GLU A 36 -25.38 -2.20 -0.16
N LYS A 37 -25.70 -1.25 0.71
CA LYS A 37 -25.39 0.17 0.48
C LYS A 37 -23.88 0.41 0.60
N THR A 38 -23.28 0.01 1.72
CA THR A 38 -21.85 0.24 2.03
C THR A 38 -20.93 -0.36 0.96
N ILE A 39 -21.26 -1.53 0.41
CA ILE A 39 -20.40 -2.20 -0.60
C ILE A 39 -20.36 -1.46 -1.95
N LYS A 40 -21.35 -0.60 -2.22
CA LYS A 40 -21.40 0.23 -3.43
C LYS A 40 -20.70 1.59 -3.26
N GLU A 41 -20.37 1.96 -2.03
CA GLU A 41 -19.65 3.19 -1.73
C GLU A 41 -18.15 3.02 -1.98
N PRO A 42 -17.43 4.10 -2.35
CA PRO A 42 -15.98 4.06 -2.48
C PRO A 42 -15.33 3.54 -1.20
N SER A 43 -14.45 2.57 -1.36
CA SER A 43 -13.66 2.03 -0.28
C SER A 43 -12.60 3.04 0.19
N LEU A 44 -12.12 2.83 1.42
CA LEU A 44 -11.07 3.67 1.99
C LEU A 44 -9.77 3.61 1.18
N ASP A 45 -9.43 2.46 0.58
CA ASP A 45 -8.31 2.30 -0.36
C ASP A 45 -8.51 3.11 -1.65
N GLU A 46 -9.70 3.09 -2.24
CA GLU A 46 -10.01 3.87 -3.46
C GLU A 46 -9.95 5.37 -3.20
N VAL A 47 -10.49 5.83 -2.06
CA VAL A 47 -10.45 7.24 -1.68
C VAL A 47 -9.02 7.69 -1.36
N LEU A 48 -8.22 6.85 -0.70
CA LEU A 48 -6.80 7.11 -0.45
C LEU A 48 -6.04 7.28 -1.77
N LYS A 49 -6.22 6.36 -2.73
CA LYS A 49 -5.57 6.43 -4.05
C LYS A 49 -5.93 7.71 -4.80
N LYS A 50 -7.22 8.06 -4.86
CA LYS A 50 -7.67 9.33 -5.46
C LYS A 50 -7.12 10.56 -4.74
N TRP A 51 -6.91 10.50 -3.43
CA TRP A 51 -6.26 11.58 -2.71
C TRP A 51 -4.76 11.66 -3.04
N LEU A 52 -4.05 10.53 -3.11
CA LEU A 52 -2.64 10.47 -3.49
C LEU A 52 -2.38 10.97 -4.92
N GLU A 53 -3.31 10.75 -5.85
CA GLU A 53 -3.24 11.29 -7.23
C GLU A 53 -3.17 12.82 -7.27
N ARG A 54 -3.68 13.51 -6.25
CA ARG A 54 -3.66 14.98 -6.17
C ARG A 54 -2.39 15.53 -5.51
N THR A 55 -1.44 14.66 -5.16
CA THR A 55 -0.15 15.10 -4.61
C THR A 55 0.56 15.97 -5.64
N PRO A 56 1.05 17.17 -5.25
CA PRO A 56 1.91 17.95 -6.12
C PRO A 56 3.26 17.23 -6.26
N ILE A 57 3.57 16.69 -7.43
CA ILE A 57 4.81 15.96 -7.71
C ILE A 57 5.69 16.86 -8.55
N GLN A 58 6.91 17.16 -8.08
CA GLN A 58 7.84 18.06 -8.78
C GLN A 58 7.23 19.44 -9.14
N GLY A 59 6.32 19.95 -8.31
CA GLY A 59 5.63 21.21 -8.57
C GLY A 59 4.31 21.10 -9.35
N SER A 60 3.97 19.93 -9.88
CA SER A 60 2.83 19.73 -10.79
C SER A 60 1.61 19.11 -10.11
N PHE A 61 0.43 19.63 -10.42
CA PHE A 61 -0.88 19.10 -10.04
C PHE A 61 -1.50 18.27 -11.18
N ILE A 62 -2.46 17.40 -10.83
CA ILE A 62 -3.07 16.45 -11.77
C ILE A 62 -3.75 17.09 -12.99
N ASP A 63 -4.20 18.35 -12.85
CA ASP A 63 -4.91 19.08 -13.90
C ASP A 63 -3.97 19.99 -14.72
N ASP A 64 -2.67 20.01 -14.44
CA ASP A 64 -1.69 20.81 -15.17
C ASP A 64 -1.37 20.16 -16.53
N GLU A 65 -1.19 20.97 -17.58
CA GLU A 65 -0.96 20.46 -18.96
C GLU A 65 0.32 19.62 -19.09
N ASN A 66 1.36 19.93 -18.32
CA ASN A 66 2.67 19.27 -18.36
C ASN A 66 2.83 18.17 -17.28
N ASP A 67 1.76 17.81 -16.59
CA ASP A 67 1.80 16.94 -15.43
C ASP A 67 2.30 15.53 -15.73
N GLY A 68 1.80 14.94 -16.82
CA GLY A 68 2.21 13.61 -17.26
C GLY A 68 3.72 13.53 -17.53
N GLU A 69 4.27 14.54 -18.21
CA GLU A 69 5.71 14.61 -18.53
C GLU A 69 6.56 14.80 -17.27
N LEU A 70 6.12 15.64 -16.33
CA LEU A 70 6.86 15.89 -15.09
C LEU A 70 6.87 14.68 -14.15
N VAL A 71 5.77 13.92 -14.08
CA VAL A 71 5.74 12.68 -13.30
C VAL A 71 6.54 11.57 -13.96
N GLU A 72 6.52 11.47 -15.29
CA GLU A 72 7.37 10.54 -16.02
C GLU A 72 8.85 10.82 -15.75
N ASP A 73 9.29 12.07 -15.94
CA ASP A 73 10.66 12.52 -15.68
C ASP A 73 11.07 12.27 -14.21
N PHE A 74 10.14 12.46 -13.26
CA PHE A 74 10.40 12.13 -11.86
C PHE A 74 10.66 10.63 -11.64
N ILE A 75 9.80 9.77 -12.19
CA ILE A 75 9.91 8.32 -12.05
C ILE A 75 11.22 7.82 -12.67
N GLU A 76 11.54 8.26 -13.88
CA GLU A 76 12.77 7.90 -14.59
C GLU A 76 14.01 8.28 -13.77
N LYS A 77 14.09 9.53 -13.32
CA LYS A 77 15.22 10.00 -12.48
C LYS A 77 15.31 9.27 -11.15
N TYR A 78 14.17 8.90 -10.56
CA TYR A 78 14.16 8.15 -9.31
C TYR A 78 14.68 6.73 -9.51
N LEU A 79 14.27 6.04 -10.58
CA LEU A 79 14.77 4.72 -10.93
C LEU A 79 16.28 4.76 -11.27
N GLU A 80 16.73 5.75 -12.03
CA GLU A 80 18.15 5.98 -12.32
C GLU A 80 18.95 6.22 -11.03
N ALA A 81 18.43 7.01 -10.10
CA ALA A 81 19.06 7.23 -8.80
C ALA A 81 19.17 5.93 -7.98
N MET A 82 18.17 5.05 -8.07
CA MET A 82 18.14 3.75 -7.42
C MET A 82 19.16 2.78 -8.05
N GLU A 83 19.28 2.76 -9.38
CA GLU A 83 20.30 1.98 -10.10
C GLU A 83 21.72 2.42 -9.70
N ASN A 84 21.97 3.73 -9.70
CA ASN A 84 23.24 4.31 -9.28
C ASN A 84 23.58 3.98 -7.82
N LEU A 85 22.58 3.92 -6.93
CA LEU A 85 22.76 3.50 -5.55
C LEU A 85 23.14 2.02 -5.48
N ASN A 86 22.42 1.16 -6.20
CA ASN A 86 22.64 -0.28 -6.23
C ASN A 86 24.03 -0.63 -6.76
N GLN A 87 24.49 0.04 -7.82
CA GLN A 87 25.86 -0.13 -8.35
C GLN A 87 26.92 0.21 -7.27
N LYS A 88 26.78 1.34 -6.58
CA LYS A 88 27.69 1.74 -5.50
C LYS A 88 27.64 0.79 -4.30
N MET A 89 26.49 0.17 -4.03
CA MET A 89 26.35 -0.82 -2.96
C MET A 89 26.98 -2.15 -3.36
N LEU A 90 26.77 -2.60 -4.60
CA LEU A 90 27.37 -3.80 -5.16
C LEU A 90 28.90 -3.75 -5.07
N GLU A 91 29.51 -2.66 -5.51
CA GLU A 91 30.97 -2.45 -5.44
C GLU A 91 31.51 -2.66 -4.02
N LYS A 92 30.81 -2.16 -3.00
CA LYS A 92 31.19 -2.29 -1.59
C LYS A 92 30.90 -3.68 -1.01
N MET A 93 29.80 -4.31 -1.43
CA MET A 93 29.36 -5.59 -0.89
C MET A 93 30.18 -6.75 -1.44
N VAL A 94 30.64 -6.70 -2.69
CA VAL A 94 31.41 -7.79 -3.31
C VAL A 94 32.67 -8.14 -2.52
N GLU A 95 33.32 -7.17 -1.89
CA GLU A 95 34.53 -7.40 -1.09
C GLU A 95 34.28 -8.21 0.20
N HIS A 96 33.06 -8.15 0.77
CA HIS A 96 32.74 -8.70 2.09
C HIS A 96 31.59 -9.72 2.07
N SER A 97 31.06 -10.04 0.89
CA SER A 97 29.91 -10.92 0.71
C SER A 97 30.35 -12.35 0.40
N SER A 98 29.68 -13.32 1.02
CA SER A 98 29.79 -14.73 0.65
C SER A 98 28.98 -15.10 -0.60
N VAL A 99 28.13 -14.18 -1.08
CA VAL A 99 27.34 -14.32 -2.31
C VAL A 99 28.16 -13.74 -3.46
N ASP A 100 28.23 -14.47 -4.58
CA ASP A 100 28.96 -14.04 -5.75
C ASP A 100 28.36 -12.77 -6.39
N LYS A 101 29.22 -12.02 -7.08
CA LYS A 101 28.87 -10.73 -7.70
C LYS A 101 27.65 -10.84 -8.63
N LYS A 102 27.56 -11.90 -9.43
CA LYS A 102 26.49 -12.07 -10.41
C LYS A 102 25.13 -12.26 -9.72
N THR A 103 25.09 -13.11 -8.69
CA THR A 103 23.86 -13.28 -7.89
C THR A 103 23.43 -11.99 -7.19
N LEU A 104 24.38 -11.16 -6.74
CA LEU A 104 24.06 -9.84 -6.18
C LEU A 104 23.52 -8.88 -7.23
N GLU A 105 24.13 -8.82 -8.42
CA GLU A 105 23.64 -8.06 -9.57
C GLU A 105 22.20 -8.45 -9.92
N GLU A 106 21.92 -9.75 -10.10
CA GLU A 106 20.58 -10.25 -10.42
C GLU A 106 19.53 -9.84 -9.37
N ARG A 107 19.91 -9.81 -8.08
CA ARG A 107 19.02 -9.35 -7.00
C ARG A 107 18.75 -7.85 -7.06
N PHE A 108 19.76 -7.04 -7.35
CA PHE A 108 19.60 -5.60 -7.50
C PHE A 108 18.76 -5.27 -8.73
N ASP A 109 19.00 -5.92 -9.86
CA ASP A 109 18.23 -5.75 -11.09
C ASP A 109 16.76 -6.15 -10.89
N ALA A 110 16.51 -7.27 -10.20
CA ALA A 110 15.15 -7.69 -9.84
C ALA A 110 14.45 -6.66 -8.93
N ASN A 111 15.19 -5.99 -8.05
CA ASN A 111 14.65 -4.96 -7.18
C ASN A 111 14.29 -3.68 -7.96
N ILE A 112 15.12 -3.26 -8.92
CA ILE A 112 14.81 -2.15 -9.83
C ILE A 112 13.58 -2.48 -10.66
N LYS A 113 13.54 -3.69 -11.25
CA LYS A 113 12.39 -4.13 -12.03
C LYS A 113 11.10 -4.16 -11.21
N SER A 114 11.16 -4.63 -9.96
CA SER A 114 10.04 -4.56 -9.05
C SER A 114 9.60 -3.13 -8.72
N ALA A 115 10.53 -2.16 -8.68
CA ALA A 115 10.20 -0.76 -8.46
C ALA A 115 9.53 -0.13 -9.69
N GLU A 116 10.03 -0.46 -10.89
CA GLU A 116 9.43 -0.07 -12.15
C GLU A 116 8.00 -0.63 -12.27
N ASP A 117 7.80 -1.94 -12.06
CA ASP A 117 6.49 -2.60 -12.13
C ASP A 117 5.53 -2.06 -11.05
N TYR A 118 6.06 -1.64 -9.89
CA TYR A 118 5.28 -0.95 -8.87
C TYR A 118 4.82 0.43 -9.37
N LEU A 119 5.70 1.26 -9.93
CA LEU A 119 5.33 2.60 -10.43
C LEU A 119 4.53 2.56 -11.74
N ARG A 120 4.68 1.48 -12.51
CA ARG A 120 4.06 1.26 -13.82
C ARG A 120 3.28 -0.06 -13.89
N PRO A 121 2.22 -0.24 -13.08
CA PRO A 121 1.40 -1.46 -13.18
C PRO A 121 0.86 -1.61 -14.60
N GLU A 122 1.03 -2.79 -15.19
CA GLU A 122 0.63 -3.08 -16.57
C GLU A 122 1.29 -2.15 -17.61
N GLY A 123 2.48 -1.63 -17.30
CA GLY A 123 3.24 -0.73 -18.17
C GLY A 123 2.75 0.72 -18.20
N LYS A 124 1.77 1.09 -17.36
CA LYS A 124 1.21 2.45 -17.29
C LYS A 124 1.56 3.12 -15.97
N ILE A 125 1.96 4.39 -16.02
CA ILE A 125 2.25 5.19 -14.82
C ILE A 125 1.05 5.16 -13.86
N SER A 126 1.32 4.84 -12.60
CA SER A 126 0.38 5.02 -11.50
C SER A 126 0.71 6.30 -10.75
N ARG A 127 -0.03 7.38 -11.05
CA ARG A 127 0.14 8.68 -10.38
C ARG A 127 -0.06 8.58 -8.87
N SER A 128 -1.02 7.78 -8.40
CA SER A 128 -1.22 7.53 -6.96
C SER A 128 0.03 6.96 -6.29
N ARG A 129 0.72 6.02 -6.95
CA ARG A 129 1.95 5.40 -6.42
C ARG A 129 3.14 6.34 -6.52
N ALA A 130 3.24 7.13 -7.59
CA ALA A 130 4.24 8.19 -7.70
C ALA A 130 4.06 9.27 -6.63
N GLY A 131 2.82 9.69 -6.34
CA GLY A 131 2.50 10.64 -5.28
C GLY A 131 2.83 10.10 -3.89
N LEU A 132 2.49 8.84 -3.63
CA LEU A 132 2.89 8.15 -2.40
C LEU A 132 4.40 8.07 -2.25
N LEU A 133 5.12 7.68 -3.31
CA LEU A 133 6.58 7.66 -3.34
C LEU A 133 7.15 9.05 -3.05
N PHE A 134 6.61 10.10 -3.66
CA PHE A 134 7.06 11.47 -3.46
C PHE A 134 6.90 11.90 -1.99
N ILE A 135 5.74 11.64 -1.38
CA ILE A 135 5.50 11.95 0.04
C ILE A 135 6.45 11.18 0.97
N GLU A 136 6.67 9.89 0.69
CA GLU A 136 7.50 9.01 1.51
C GLU A 136 9.00 9.25 1.30
N ALA A 137 9.45 9.70 0.13
CA ALA A 137 10.84 9.99 -0.17
C ALA A 137 11.26 11.38 0.33
N TYR A 138 10.44 12.41 0.09
CA TYR A 138 10.77 13.81 0.41
C TYR A 138 10.17 14.25 1.76
N ARG A 139 10.45 13.47 2.82
CA ARG A 139 9.80 13.62 4.12
C ARG A 139 10.05 14.96 4.82
N GLU A 140 11.16 15.61 4.49
CA GLU A 140 11.58 16.88 5.09
C GLU A 140 10.81 18.09 4.54
N LEU A 141 10.02 17.91 3.48
CA LEU A 141 9.23 19.00 2.89
C LEU A 141 8.07 19.41 3.82
N PRO A 142 8.01 20.69 4.27
CA PRO A 142 6.99 21.16 5.19
C PRO A 142 5.56 20.85 4.79
N LEU A 143 5.19 21.10 3.52
CA LEU A 143 3.84 20.83 3.01
C LEU A 143 3.43 19.36 3.14
N LEU A 144 4.39 18.43 3.13
CA LEU A 144 4.13 16.99 3.14
C LEU A 144 4.03 16.40 4.55
N ALA A 145 4.25 17.19 5.61
CA ALA A 145 4.19 16.71 6.99
C ALA A 145 2.83 16.10 7.38
N TRP A 146 1.72 16.76 7.02
CA TRP A 146 0.37 16.24 7.28
C TRP A 146 -0.01 15.05 6.39
N PRO A 147 0.27 15.09 5.06
CA PRO A 147 0.15 13.91 4.21
C PRO A 147 0.85 12.66 4.77
N ARG A 148 2.09 12.80 5.27
CA ARG A 148 2.81 11.69 5.91
C ARG A 148 2.09 11.15 7.14
N LYS A 149 1.65 12.03 8.04
CA LYS A 149 0.92 11.62 9.23
C LYS A 149 -0.37 10.87 8.89
N LEU A 150 -1.06 11.27 7.81
CA LEU A 150 -2.22 10.54 7.30
C LEU A 150 -1.82 9.14 6.82
N ILE A 151 -0.79 9.03 5.99
CA ILE A 151 -0.30 7.74 5.48
C ILE A 151 0.11 6.81 6.63
N ASP A 152 0.83 7.32 7.62
CA ASP A 152 1.21 6.56 8.81
C ASP A 152 -0.04 6.04 9.57
N SER A 153 -1.07 6.88 9.73
CA SER A 153 -2.32 6.47 10.37
C SER A 153 -3.04 5.33 9.62
N PHE A 154 -2.94 5.29 8.29
CA PHE A 154 -3.48 4.18 7.49
C PHE A 154 -2.68 2.90 7.65
N VAL A 155 -1.35 2.99 7.77
CA VAL A 155 -0.49 1.84 8.06
C VAL A 155 -0.81 1.28 9.46
N GLU A 156 -0.92 2.16 10.45
CA GLU A 156 -1.31 1.81 11.83
C GLU A 156 -2.69 1.15 11.90
N LEU A 157 -3.66 1.63 11.09
CA LEU A 157 -4.98 1.02 10.97
C LEU A 157 -4.89 -0.44 10.47
N GLU A 158 -4.10 -0.70 9.43
CA GLU A 158 -3.96 -2.06 8.92
C GLU A 158 -3.23 -2.98 9.92
N GLU A 159 -2.17 -2.48 10.55
CA GLU A 159 -1.46 -3.20 11.61
C GLU A 159 -2.41 -3.57 12.75
N SER A 160 -3.22 -2.61 13.22
CA SER A 160 -4.22 -2.84 14.26
C SER A 160 -5.23 -3.91 13.87
N MET A 161 -5.65 -3.96 12.59
CA MET A 161 -6.54 -5.01 12.09
C MET A 161 -5.87 -6.39 12.07
N VAL A 162 -4.58 -6.48 11.75
CA VAL A 162 -3.82 -7.74 11.78
C VAL A 162 -3.64 -8.24 13.22
N LEU A 163 -3.29 -7.34 14.15
CA LEU A 163 -3.18 -7.64 15.58
C LEU A 163 -4.51 -8.14 16.15
N PHE A 164 -5.61 -7.45 15.85
CA PHE A 164 -6.95 -7.88 16.26
C PHE A 164 -7.27 -9.31 15.79
N ARG A 165 -7.07 -9.60 14.49
CA ARG A 165 -7.33 -10.94 13.93
C ARG A 165 -6.47 -12.02 14.57
N THR A 166 -5.20 -11.69 14.84
CA THR A 166 -4.24 -12.61 15.47
C THR A 166 -4.64 -12.92 16.91
N HIS A 167 -4.92 -11.88 17.71
CA HIS A 167 -5.39 -12.06 19.09
C HIS A 167 -6.70 -12.83 19.15
N HIS A 168 -7.64 -12.55 18.24
CA HIS A 168 -8.89 -13.30 18.14
C HIS A 168 -8.65 -14.78 17.83
N ALA A 169 -7.79 -15.11 16.86
CA ALA A 169 -7.45 -16.49 16.52
C ALA A 169 -6.86 -17.25 17.71
N ARG A 170 -5.91 -16.63 18.44
CA ARG A 170 -5.28 -17.22 19.62
C ARG A 170 -6.25 -17.37 20.79
N MET A 171 -7.16 -16.41 20.99
CA MET A 171 -8.21 -16.50 21.99
C MET A 171 -9.12 -17.70 21.70
N VAL A 172 -9.60 -17.84 20.46
CA VAL A 172 -10.45 -18.97 20.05
C VAL A 172 -9.73 -20.30 20.25
N GLU A 173 -8.48 -20.41 19.83
CA GLU A 173 -7.68 -21.63 20.03
C GLU A 173 -7.55 -22.02 21.50
N ARG A 174 -7.36 -21.06 22.39
CA ARG A 174 -7.30 -21.31 23.84
C ARG A 174 -8.60 -21.90 24.39
N ILE A 175 -9.76 -21.46 23.90
CA ILE A 175 -11.07 -21.85 24.43
C ILE A 175 -11.54 -23.19 23.86
N ILE A 176 -11.42 -23.40 22.54
CA ILE A 176 -12.01 -24.56 21.86
C ILE A 176 -10.98 -25.45 21.15
N GLY A 177 -9.68 -25.16 21.26
CA GLY A 177 -8.64 -25.81 20.47
C GLY A 177 -8.83 -25.52 18.97
N ARG A 178 -8.51 -26.51 18.13
CA ARG A 178 -8.70 -26.44 16.66
C ARG A 178 -9.97 -27.14 16.18
N ARG A 179 -11.00 -27.21 17.04
CA ARG A 179 -12.31 -27.79 16.65
C ARG A 179 -12.95 -26.94 15.55
N VAL A 180 -13.77 -27.59 14.72
CA VAL A 180 -14.63 -26.91 13.74
C VAL A 180 -15.51 -25.91 14.47
N GLY A 181 -15.56 -24.68 13.95
CA GLY A 181 -16.35 -23.61 14.55
C GLY A 181 -17.85 -23.89 14.43
N THR A 182 -18.65 -23.35 15.34
CA THR A 182 -20.12 -23.48 15.31
C THR A 182 -20.77 -22.88 14.05
N GLY A 183 -20.07 -21.98 13.35
CA GLY A 183 -20.45 -21.46 12.04
C GLY A 183 -19.99 -22.29 10.83
N GLY A 184 -19.52 -23.53 11.04
CA GLY A 184 -19.11 -24.45 9.97
C GLY A 184 -17.73 -24.16 9.35
N SER A 185 -16.99 -23.17 9.86
CA SER A 185 -15.62 -22.90 9.41
C SER A 185 -14.62 -23.91 10.01
N SER A 186 -13.43 -24.04 9.41
CA SER A 186 -12.32 -24.83 9.97
C SER A 186 -11.73 -24.23 11.28
N GLY A 187 -12.47 -23.34 11.96
CA GLY A 187 -12.09 -22.75 13.24
C GLY A 187 -10.84 -21.89 13.12
N VAL A 188 -9.84 -22.20 13.94
CA VAL A 188 -8.58 -21.45 14.04
C VAL A 188 -7.84 -21.39 12.70
N ASP A 189 -7.85 -22.44 11.88
CA ASP A 189 -7.19 -22.43 10.56
C ASP A 189 -7.74 -21.33 9.64
N TYR A 190 -9.06 -21.13 9.67
CA TYR A 190 -9.69 -20.06 8.89
C TYR A 190 -9.28 -18.69 9.44
N LEU A 191 -9.30 -18.51 10.76
CA LEU A 191 -8.94 -17.25 11.41
C LEU A 191 -7.47 -16.88 11.14
N ASP A 192 -6.56 -17.84 11.23
CA ASP A 192 -5.14 -17.67 10.91
C ASP A 192 -4.95 -17.21 9.46
N ALA A 193 -5.70 -17.78 8.51
CA ALA A 193 -5.62 -17.32 7.13
C ALA A 193 -6.05 -15.85 6.96
N THR A 194 -6.98 -15.35 7.78
CA THR A 194 -7.41 -13.94 7.69
C THR A 194 -6.35 -12.95 8.17
N THR A 195 -5.36 -13.39 8.94
CA THR A 195 -4.23 -12.53 9.38
C THR A 195 -3.33 -12.11 8.22
N LYS A 196 -3.41 -12.83 7.09
CA LYS A 196 -2.63 -12.56 5.87
C LYS A 196 -3.25 -11.50 4.96
N TYR A 197 -4.45 -11.00 5.26
CA TYR A 197 -5.11 -9.99 4.44
C TYR A 197 -4.32 -8.68 4.44
N ARG A 198 -4.10 -8.13 3.23
CA ARG A 198 -3.50 -6.81 2.98
C ARG A 198 -4.43 -6.00 2.09
N ILE A 199 -4.90 -4.87 2.60
CA ILE A 199 -5.83 -3.96 1.92
C ILE A 199 -5.02 -2.84 1.26
N PHE A 200 -4.21 -2.11 2.03
CA PHE A 200 -3.45 -0.96 1.55
C PHE A 200 -2.08 -1.38 1.00
N LYS A 201 -2.10 -2.25 -0.03
CA LYS A 201 -0.88 -2.88 -0.58
C LYS A 201 0.17 -1.87 -1.03
N ASP A 202 -0.28 -0.75 -1.59
CA ASP A 202 0.62 0.28 -2.11
C ASP A 202 1.44 0.94 -0.99
N LEU A 203 0.89 1.09 0.22
CA LEU A 203 1.61 1.63 1.39
C LEU A 203 2.76 0.72 1.83
N TRP A 204 2.62 -0.59 1.67
CA TRP A 204 3.70 -1.53 1.95
C TRP A 204 4.69 -1.63 0.80
N GLY A 205 4.20 -1.59 -0.45
CA GLY A 205 5.03 -1.64 -1.65
C GLY A 205 5.98 -0.45 -1.77
N VAL A 206 5.54 0.77 -1.45
CA VAL A 206 6.42 1.95 -1.56
C VAL A 206 7.66 1.83 -0.66
N ARG A 207 7.53 1.19 0.51
CA ARG A 207 8.62 1.05 1.50
C ARG A 207 9.77 0.19 0.97
N THR A 208 9.54 -0.67 -0.04
CA THR A 208 10.59 -1.51 -0.64
C THR A 208 11.43 -0.79 -1.69
N ILE A 209 11.04 0.43 -2.08
CA ILE A 209 11.68 1.20 -3.16
C ILE A 209 12.22 2.55 -2.66
N LEU A 210 12.23 2.79 -1.35
CA LEU A 210 12.79 4.00 -0.76
C LEU A 210 14.32 3.99 -0.81
N ILE A 211 14.91 5.08 -1.27
CA ILE A 211 16.35 5.31 -1.26
C ILE A 211 16.73 6.39 -0.25
N LYS A 212 18.03 6.49 0.08
CA LYS A 212 18.54 7.51 1.01
C LYS A 212 18.33 8.93 0.46
N ASN A 213 18.08 9.89 1.36
CA ASN A 213 17.85 11.29 1.00
C ASN A 213 18.95 11.90 0.11
N SER A 214 20.21 11.54 0.34
CA SER A 214 21.35 12.05 -0.45
C SER A 214 21.43 11.51 -1.89
N SER A 215 20.59 10.53 -2.23
CA SER A 215 20.45 9.98 -3.57
C SER A 215 19.16 10.41 -4.26
N LEU A 216 18.28 11.15 -3.59
CA LEU A 216 17.03 11.56 -4.20
C LEU A 216 17.29 12.53 -5.36
N PRO A 217 16.48 12.45 -6.44
CA PRO A 217 16.46 13.48 -7.47
C PRO A 217 16.23 14.87 -6.87
N GLN A 218 16.74 15.92 -7.52
CA GLN A 218 16.46 17.28 -7.10
C GLN A 218 14.99 17.64 -7.33
N ILE A 219 14.42 18.40 -6.40
CA ILE A 219 13.04 18.89 -6.50
C ILE A 219 13.01 20.14 -7.37
N LYS A 220 12.15 20.13 -8.38
CA LYS A 220 11.72 21.30 -9.15
C LYS A 220 10.66 22.08 -8.36
N ASN A 221 10.66 23.41 -8.51
CA ASN A 221 9.70 24.31 -7.86
C ASN A 221 9.59 24.12 -6.33
N SER A 222 10.74 23.98 -5.67
CA SER A 222 10.83 23.65 -4.23
C SER A 222 10.06 24.63 -3.32
N GLU A 223 9.84 25.86 -3.77
CA GLU A 223 9.14 26.93 -3.07
C GLU A 223 7.68 26.58 -2.74
N ILE A 224 7.00 25.75 -3.54
CA ILE A 224 5.60 25.38 -3.27
C ILE A 224 5.46 24.53 -2.01
N TYR A 225 6.54 23.86 -1.61
CA TYR A 225 6.57 22.93 -0.48
C TYR A 225 7.05 23.58 0.82
N GLY A 226 7.53 24.82 0.75
CA GLY A 226 7.97 25.59 1.91
C GLY A 226 6.81 25.97 2.83
N PHE A 227 7.13 26.45 4.02
CA PHE A 227 6.13 27.14 4.83
C PHE A 227 5.65 28.37 4.06
N SER A 228 4.35 28.55 3.90
CA SER A 228 3.82 29.80 3.34
C SER A 228 4.30 30.95 4.22
N ASN A 229 5.28 31.71 3.74
CA ASN A 229 5.57 33.04 4.28
C ASN A 229 4.41 33.94 3.84
N MET A 230 3.25 33.79 4.49
CA MET A 230 2.21 34.82 4.46
C MET A 230 2.77 36.01 5.23
N LYS A 231 3.27 37.01 4.49
CA LYS A 231 3.28 38.40 4.93
C LYS A 231 1.92 39.01 4.64
#